data_AF-A0AAV4CCW6-F1
#
_entry.id   AF-A0AAV4CCW6-F1
#
_cell.length_a   1.000
_cell.length_b   1.000
_cell.length_c   1.000
_cell.angle_alpha   90.00
_cell.angle_beta   90.00
_cell.angle_gamma   90.00
#
_symmetry.space_group_name_H-M   'P 1'
#
loop_
_entity.id
_entity.type
_entity.pdbx_description
1 polymer ?
#
loop_
_entity_poly.entity_id
_entity_poly.type
_entity_poly.pdbx_seq_one_letter_code
_entity_poly.pdbx_strand_id
1 'polypeptide(L)'
;MFGLRVVGHTDWGADRATLLKLYRILGRSKLDYGSVVYGSAKKHVLRALDPIHHQGLRIALGAFRTSPIKSLYAEAGELSLEHRRIKLAFNYVLKLKSLPHNPCHDVVLKAPSSDFSADSK
;
A
#
# COMPACT_ATOMS: atom_id res chain seq x y z
N MET A 1 7.52 -3.08 -11.93
CA MET A 1 7.78 -4.39 -11.29
C MET A 1 8.91 -5.19 -11.96
N PHE A 2 9.38 -4.83 -13.16
CA PHE A 2 10.38 -5.59 -13.92
C PHE A 2 11.80 -5.64 -13.31
N GLY A 3 12.26 -4.58 -12.63
CA GLY A 3 13.62 -4.53 -12.07
C GLY A 3 13.92 -5.61 -11.01
N LEU A 4 12.93 -6.04 -10.23
CA LEU A 4 13.11 -7.08 -9.20
C LEU A 4 13.34 -8.48 -9.78
N ARG A 5 12.76 -8.77 -10.95
CA ARG A 5 12.97 -10.06 -11.63
C ARG A 5 14.39 -10.20 -12.18
N VAL A 6 14.99 -9.09 -12.63
CA VAL A 6 16.35 -9.07 -13.18
C VAL A 6 17.39 -9.29 -12.08
N VAL A 7 17.19 -8.68 -10.90
CA VAL A 7 18.11 -8.83 -9.76
C VAL A 7 17.94 -10.18 -9.03
N GLY A 8 16.75 -10.77 -9.02
CA GLY A 8 16.51 -12.07 -8.38
C GLY A 8 17.03 -13.30 -9.14
N HIS A 9 17.50 -13.13 -10.39
CA HIS A 9 18.00 -14.23 -11.24
C HIS A 9 19.54 -14.27 -11.31
N THR A 10 20.25 -13.36 -10.65
CA THR A 10 21.71 -13.49 -10.51
C THR A 10 22.01 -14.50 -9.42
N ASP A 11 22.69 -15.59 -9.76
CA ASP A 11 23.07 -16.77 -8.95
C ASP A 11 23.83 -16.48 -7.62
N TRP A 12 23.96 -15.22 -7.24
CA TRP A 12 24.69 -14.81 -6.05
C TRP A 12 23.72 -14.30 -5.01
N GLY A 13 23.51 -15.13 -3.98
CA GLY A 13 22.85 -14.88 -2.69
C GLY A 13 22.64 -13.42 -2.29
N ALA A 14 21.77 -12.71 -3.02
CA ALA A 14 21.38 -11.36 -2.70
C ALA A 14 20.69 -11.44 -1.35
N ASP A 15 21.31 -10.87 -0.33
CA ASP A 15 20.81 -10.89 1.04
C ASP A 15 19.34 -10.49 1.02
N ARG A 16 18.46 -11.38 1.49
CA ARG A 16 16.99 -11.22 1.49
C ARG A 16 16.55 -9.83 1.95
N ALA A 17 17.27 -9.23 2.89
CA ALA A 17 16.95 -7.90 3.38
C ALA A 17 17.26 -6.80 2.34
N THR A 18 18.29 -6.94 1.51
CA THR A 18 18.57 -6.03 0.38
C THR A 18 17.49 -6.11 -0.69
N LEU A 19 17.03 -7.31 -1.05
CA LEU A 19 15.98 -7.50 -2.04
C LEU A 19 14.63 -6.97 -1.54
N LEU A 20 14.34 -7.18 -0.25
CA LEU A 20 13.17 -6.61 0.41
C LEU A 20 13.26 -5.07 0.49
N LYS A 21 14.44 -4.50 0.74
CA LYS A 21 14.66 -3.04 0.68
C LYS A 21 14.43 -2.50 -0.72
N LEU A 22 14.93 -3.15 -1.76
CA LEU A 22 14.70 -2.76 -3.16
C LEU A 22 13.21 -2.80 -3.52
N TYR A 23 12.49 -3.82 -3.05
CA TYR A 23 11.04 -3.90 -3.21
C TYR A 23 10.32 -2.72 -2.55
N ARG A 24 10.72 -2.37 -1.31
CA ARG A 24 10.17 -1.22 -0.58
C ARG A 24 10.45 0.10 -1.29
N ILE A 25 11.62 0.27 -1.88
CA ILE A 25 12.00 1.52 -2.55
C ILE A 25 11.31 1.64 -3.91
N LEU A 26 11.21 0.57 -4.70
CA LEU A 26 10.72 0.65 -6.08
C LEU A 26 9.23 0.28 -6.21
N GLY A 27 8.82 -0.85 -5.63
CA GLY A 27 7.44 -1.34 -5.75
C GLY A 27 6.50 -0.54 -4.87
N ARG A 28 6.85 -0.41 -3.59
CA ARG A 28 6.01 0.24 -2.58
C ARG A 28 5.92 1.76 -2.80
N SER A 29 6.97 2.43 -3.26
CA SER A 29 6.89 3.87 -3.61
C SER A 29 5.90 4.16 -4.75
N LYS A 30 5.87 3.32 -5.78
CA LYS A 30 4.95 3.46 -6.92
C LYS A 30 3.51 3.22 -6.51
N LEU A 31 3.26 2.23 -5.65
CA LEU A 31 1.93 1.96 -5.09
C LEU A 31 1.49 3.09 -4.16
N ASP A 32 2.35 3.55 -3.26
CA ASP A 32 2.03 4.65 -2.35
C ASP A 32 1.71 5.94 -3.12
N TYR A 33 2.45 6.25 -4.19
CA TYR A 33 2.14 7.40 -5.05
C TYR A 33 0.81 7.24 -5.78
N GLY A 34 0.56 6.08 -6.39
CA GLY A 34 -0.68 5.82 -7.11
C GLY A 34 -1.92 5.77 -6.20
N SER A 35 -1.72 5.53 -4.89
CA SER A 35 -2.81 5.37 -3.92
C SER A 35 -3.74 6.58 -3.83
N VAL A 36 -3.27 7.77 -4.18
CA VAL A 36 -4.07 9.00 -4.22
C VAL A 36 -5.10 8.95 -5.36
N VAL A 37 -4.73 8.35 -6.50
CA VAL A 37 -5.57 8.31 -7.71
C VAL A 37 -6.57 7.15 -7.65
N TYR A 38 -6.08 5.94 -7.36
CA TYR A 38 -6.95 4.76 -7.28
C TYR A 38 -7.57 4.55 -5.90
N GLY A 39 -7.25 5.38 -4.90
CA GLY A 39 -7.78 5.26 -3.54
C GLY A 39 -9.30 5.26 -3.48
N SER A 40 -9.95 6.01 -4.38
CA SER A 40 -11.41 6.09 -4.53
C SER A 40 -11.99 5.05 -5.49
N ALA A 41 -11.17 4.17 -6.08
CA ALA A 41 -11.63 3.18 -7.06
C ALA A 41 -12.43 2.04 -6.41
N LYS A 42 -13.28 1.37 -7.21
CA LYS A 42 -14.09 0.23 -6.75
C LYS A 42 -13.22 -0.89 -6.18
N LYS A 43 -13.71 -1.55 -5.13
CA LYS A 43 -13.03 -2.68 -4.45
C LYS A 43 -12.54 -3.78 -5.41
N HIS A 44 -13.26 -4.03 -6.51
CA HIS A 44 -12.85 -5.03 -7.51
C HIS A 44 -11.54 -4.67 -8.23
N VAL A 45 -11.34 -3.38 -8.57
CA VAL A 45 -10.10 -2.90 -9.22
C VAL A 45 -8.94 -2.99 -8.25
N LEU A 46 -9.20 -2.66 -6.98
CA LEU A 46 -8.21 -2.70 -5.92
C LEU A 46 -7.71 -4.13 -5.63
N ARG A 47 -8.60 -5.13 -5.72
CA ARG A 47 -8.24 -6.54 -5.57
C ARG A 47 -7.27 -7.04 -6.63
N ALA A 48 -7.22 -6.42 -7.81
CA ALA A 48 -6.26 -6.79 -8.86
C ALA A 48 -4.82 -6.38 -8.50
N LEU A 49 -4.62 -5.42 -7.58
CA LEU A 49 -3.29 -5.00 -7.13
C LEU A 49 -2.70 -5.94 -6.07
N ASP A 50 -3.56 -6.61 -5.29
CA ASP A 50 -3.14 -7.54 -4.24
C ASP A 50 -2.25 -8.70 -4.75
N PRO A 51 -2.59 -9.44 -5.83
CA PRO A 51 -1.74 -10.51 -6.33
C PRO A 51 -0.39 -10.00 -6.85
N ILE A 52 -0.34 -8.80 -7.42
CA ILE A 52 0.90 -8.15 -7.88
C ILE A 52 1.81 -7.85 -6.67
N HIS A 53 1.21 -7.33 -5.59
CA HIS A 53 1.90 -7.05 -4.34
C HIS A 53 2.45 -8.33 -3.68
N HIS A 54 1.61 -9.36 -3.55
CA HIS A 54 2.02 -10.65 -2.97
C HIS A 54 3.09 -11.34 -3.79
N GLN A 55 2.99 -11.31 -5.12
CA GLN A 55 4.02 -11.89 -5.99
C GLN A 55 5.36 -11.16 -5.85
N GLY A 56 5.34 -9.83 -5.73
CA GLY A 56 6.55 -9.05 -5.49
C GLY A 56 7.21 -9.38 -4.15
N LEU A 57 6.41 -9.56 -3.09
CA LEU A 57 6.91 -9.99 -1.78
C LEU A 57 7.47 -11.42 -1.81
N ARG A 58 6.82 -12.35 -2.52
CA ARG A 58 7.32 -13.73 -2.68
C ARG A 58 8.69 -13.75 -3.37
N ILE A 59 8.87 -12.95 -4.43
CA ILE A 59 10.15 -12.83 -5.12
C ILE A 59 11.20 -12.20 -4.19
N ALA A 60 10.84 -11.14 -3.46
CA ALA A 60 11.76 -10.44 -2.57
C ALA A 60 12.21 -11.28 -1.36
N LEU A 61 11.32 -12.14 -0.83
CA LEU A 61 11.60 -13.04 0.29
C LEU A 61 12.19 -14.39 -0.14
N GLY A 62 12.13 -14.73 -1.44
CA GLY A 62 12.42 -16.09 -1.90
C GLY A 62 11.45 -17.15 -1.37
N ALA A 63 10.23 -16.75 -0.98
CA ALA A 63 9.26 -17.63 -0.34
C ALA A 63 8.56 -18.56 -1.35
N PHE A 64 8.18 -19.76 -0.88
CA PHE A 64 7.45 -20.73 -1.70
C PHE A 64 6.15 -20.15 -2.28
N ARG A 65 5.75 -20.65 -3.46
CA ARG A 65 4.48 -20.26 -4.13
C ARG A 65 3.23 -20.60 -3.30
N THR A 66 3.34 -21.50 -2.33
CA THR A 66 2.26 -21.95 -1.45
C THR A 66 2.24 -21.27 -0.08
N SER A 67 3.24 -20.43 0.24
CA SER A 67 3.29 -19.77 1.55
C SER A 67 2.02 -18.93 1.81
N PRO A 68 1.44 -19.00 3.02
CA PRO A 68 0.25 -18.23 3.38
C PRO A 68 0.57 -16.75 3.47
N ILE A 69 -0.35 -15.91 2.98
CA ILE A 69 -0.17 -14.45 2.86
C ILE A 69 0.14 -13.79 4.22
N LYS A 70 -0.46 -14.28 5.31
CA LYS A 70 -0.23 -13.76 6.67
C LYS A 70 1.23 -13.95 7.11
N SER A 71 1.82 -15.12 6.85
CA SER A 71 3.24 -15.36 7.14
C SER A 71 4.15 -14.51 6.27
N LEU A 72 3.76 -14.27 5.01
CA LEU A 72 4.50 -13.38 4.11
C LEU A 72 4.56 -11.94 4.64
N TYR A 73 3.46 -11.43 5.20
CA TYR A 73 3.43 -10.11 5.83
C TYR A 73 4.23 -10.05 7.13
N ALA A 74 4.20 -11.11 7.95
CA ALA A 74 4.98 -11.20 9.17
C ALA A 74 6.50 -11.19 8.88
N GLU A 75 6.95 -12.00 7.92
CA GLU A 75 8.34 -12.06 7.45
C GLU A 75 8.78 -10.74 6.79
N ALA A 76 7.94 -10.16 5.94
CA ALA A 76 8.26 -8.89 5.27
C ALA A 76 8.18 -7.68 6.20
N GLY A 77 7.52 -7.78 7.36
CA GLY A 77 7.18 -6.64 8.22
C GLY A 77 6.33 -5.58 7.47
N GLU A 78 5.47 -6.02 6.54
CA GLU A 78 4.66 -5.14 5.70
C GLU A 78 3.18 -5.25 6.05
N LEU A 79 2.46 -4.12 5.95
CA LEU A 79 1.01 -4.10 6.06
C LEU A 79 0.38 -4.38 4.69
N SER A 80 -0.81 -4.98 4.68
CA SER A 80 -1.61 -5.10 3.46
C SER A 80 -1.86 -3.73 2.80
N LEU A 81 -2.02 -3.71 1.48
CA LEU A 81 -2.27 -2.48 0.71
C LEU A 81 -3.49 -1.70 1.19
N GLU A 82 -4.54 -2.36 1.69
CA GLU A 82 -5.71 -1.70 2.26
C GLU A 82 -5.38 -0.87 3.50
N HIS A 83 -4.85 -1.52 4.54
CA HIS A 83 -4.42 -0.86 5.78
C HIS A 83 -3.40 0.26 5.52
N ARG A 84 -2.54 0.06 4.53
CA ARG A 84 -1.54 1.04 4.12
C ARG A 84 -2.17 2.31 3.54
N ARG A 85 -3.20 2.16 2.69
CA ARG A 85 -3.97 3.29 2.14
C ARG A 85 -4.71 4.05 3.22
N ILE A 86 -5.32 3.33 4.16
CA ILE A 86 -5.98 3.95 5.32
C ILE A 86 -4.97 4.77 6.13
N LYS A 87 -3.79 4.22 6.39
CA LYS A 87 -2.70 4.94 7.08
C LYS A 87 -2.24 6.19 6.34
N LEU A 88 -2.07 6.10 5.01
CA LEU A 88 -1.71 7.25 4.16
C LEU A 88 -2.78 8.34 4.19
N ALA A 89 -4.05 7.96 4.02
CA ALA A 89 -5.18 8.88 4.07
C ALA A 89 -5.30 9.55 5.45
N PHE A 90 -5.16 8.77 6.53
CA PHE A 90 -5.20 9.28 7.89
C PHE A 90 -4.08 10.29 8.17
N ASN A 91 -2.84 9.96 7.79
CA ASN A 91 -1.70 10.87 7.91
C ASN A 91 -1.91 12.15 7.10
N TYR A 92 -2.52 12.05 5.92
CA TYR A 92 -2.85 13.21 5.09
C TYR A 92 -3.88 14.12 5.77
N VAL A 93 -4.95 13.55 6.33
CA VAL A 93 -5.97 14.30 7.07
C VAL A 93 -5.37 14.98 8.31
N LEU A 94 -4.53 14.27 9.07
CA LEU A 94 -3.84 14.87 10.23
C LEU A 94 -2.93 16.04 9.82
N LYS A 95 -2.20 15.88 8.71
CA LYS A 95 -1.33 16.93 8.18
C LYS A 95 -2.13 18.14 7.72
N LEU A 96 -3.29 17.92 7.10
CA LEU A 96 -4.21 19.01 6.73
C LEU A 96 -4.72 19.74 7.97
N LYS A 97 -5.17 19.02 9.01
CA LYS A 97 -5.60 19.63 10.29
C LYS A 97 -4.53 20.51 10.93
N SER A 98 -3.25 20.14 10.81
CA SER A 98 -2.14 20.93 11.33
C SER A 98 -1.75 22.13 10.44
N LEU A 99 -2.28 22.22 9.22
CA LEU A 99 -1.95 23.25 8.22
C LEU A 99 -3.22 24.00 7.77
N PRO A 100 -3.73 24.94 8.58
CA PRO A 100 -4.99 25.64 8.33
C PRO A 100 -4.96 26.55 7.09
N HIS A 101 -3.77 26.87 6.56
CA HIS A 101 -3.60 27.71 5.36
C HIS A 101 -3.61 26.91 4.04
N ASN A 102 -3.74 25.58 4.08
CA ASN A 102 -3.78 24.79 2.85
C ASN A 102 -5.17 24.92 2.20
N PRO A 103 -5.28 25.24 0.89
CA PRO A 103 -6.57 25.29 0.19
C PRO A 103 -7.37 23.96 0.25
N CYS A 104 -6.69 22.83 0.48
CA CYS A 104 -7.36 21.53 0.68
C CYS A 104 -7.92 21.32 2.10
N HIS A 105 -7.62 22.20 3.06
CA HIS A 105 -8.13 22.12 4.43
C HIS A 105 -9.66 22.17 4.44
N ASP A 106 -10.22 23.17 3.77
CA ASP A 106 -11.66 23.40 3.77
C ASP A 106 -12.40 22.33 2.95
N VAL A 107 -11.83 21.85 1.85
CA VAL A 107 -12.49 20.81 1.03
C VAL A 107 -12.60 19.48 1.77
N VAL A 108 -11.57 19.08 2.53
CA VAL A 108 -11.52 17.77 3.19
C VAL A 108 -12.20 17.78 4.56
N LEU A 109 -12.08 18.89 5.32
CA LEU A 109 -12.66 18.98 6.68
C LEU A 109 -14.08 19.54 6.71
N LYS A 110 -14.50 20.28 5.68
CA LYS A 110 -15.87 20.81 5.54
C LYS A 110 -16.78 19.88 4.73
N ALA A 111 -16.28 18.75 4.24
CA ALA A 111 -17.10 17.72 3.61
C ALA A 111 -18.25 17.36 4.58
N PRO A 112 -19.52 17.42 4.13
CA PRO A 112 -20.65 17.32 5.02
C PRO A 112 -20.68 15.93 5.65
N SER A 113 -20.58 15.90 6.97
CA SER A 113 -21.10 14.82 7.80
C SER A 113 -22.64 14.83 7.73
N SER A 114 -23.23 14.50 6.58
CA SER A 114 -24.69 14.44 6.40
C SER A 114 -25.28 13.04 6.40
N ASP A 115 -24.50 11.96 6.55
CA ASP A 115 -25.03 10.61 6.29
C ASP A 115 -24.86 9.62 7.46
N PHE A 116 -24.75 10.10 8.70
CA PHE A 116 -24.75 9.21 9.90
C PHE A 116 -25.95 9.45 10.85
N SER A 117 -27.06 9.98 10.34
CA SER A 117 -28.29 10.14 11.13
C SER A 117 -29.57 9.93 10.30
N ALA A 118 -29.77 8.70 9.84
CA ALA A 118 -31.03 8.05 9.47
C ALA A 118 -30.62 6.71 8.83
N ASP A 119 -30.78 5.55 9.46
CA ASP A 119 -32.08 4.96 9.76
C ASP A 119 -32.04 4.13 11.05
N SER A 120 -32.78 4.62 12.05
CA SER A 120 -33.37 3.79 13.09
C SER A 120 -34.89 3.98 13.00
N LYS A 121 -35.56 3.05 12.30
CA LYS A 121 -36.93 2.64 12.57
C LYS A 121 -37.02 1.14 12.31
#